data_AF-A0A224XUG7-F1
#
_entry.id   AF-A0A224XUG7-F1
#
_cell.length_a   1.000
_cell.length_b   1.000
_cell.length_c   1.000
_cell.angle_alpha   90.00
_cell.angle_beta   90.00
_cell.angle_gamma   90.00
#
_symmetry.space_group_name_H-M   'P 1'
#
loop_
_entity.id
_entity.type
_entity.pdbx_description
1 polymer ?
#
loop_
_entity_poly.entity_id
_entity_poly.type
_entity_poly.pdbx_seq_one_letter_code
_entity_poly.pdbx_strand_id
1 'polypeptide(L)'
;LVFKEKLYLYNNHHHKVGIFRISVSRMEHLTDLEVSVESKTKLKKGYPNTSKLYSYSMIDLKYRTVYEMREEYEADEQNSLLRTVEWKKEAEYYRITSAFIDNNYRTTENEHYYKAKALAAVITEGAFIILLRQLAQTNFVGLLKLYVLFINGDICLCNLTVHDTETINYFQQPIFVKNVQKIIKCPNNKIQYSRILMTNVGQIIYQDWSDTDLFLMLDSRALLYRNEEPMLNPDNLVPLRYRFYENPELFTYYTDEYHKNIIKYKDYFNEHPDALHLISFFLKEILLKKPHRVCEFASNYFCELI
;
A
#
# COMPACT_ATOMS: atom_id res chain seq x y z
N LEU A 1 -1.86 -3.73 -10.23
CA LEU A 1 -1.79 -2.35 -9.72
C LEU A 1 -1.79 -1.27 -10.81
N VAL A 2 -1.81 -1.60 -12.11
CA VAL A 2 -1.96 -0.59 -13.20
C VAL A 2 -3.44 -0.28 -13.41
N PHE A 3 -3.81 1.00 -13.46
CA PHE A 3 -5.20 1.43 -13.63
C PHE A 3 -5.32 2.89 -14.09
N LYS A 4 -6.50 3.26 -14.59
CA LYS A 4 -6.88 4.65 -14.86
C LYS A 4 -8.28 4.90 -14.32
N GLU A 5 -8.41 5.96 -13.54
CA GLU A 5 -9.67 6.34 -12.90
C GLU A 5 -10.00 7.80 -13.14
N LYS A 6 -11.30 8.07 -13.22
CA LYS A 6 -11.84 9.40 -13.41
C LYS A 6 -13.04 9.58 -12.50
N LEU A 7 -12.93 10.51 -11.57
CA LEU A 7 -13.98 10.92 -10.66
C LEU A 7 -14.40 12.36 -11.01
N TYR A 8 -15.54 12.78 -10.48
CA TYR A 8 -15.98 14.16 -10.55
C TYR A 8 -16.05 14.78 -9.17
N LEU A 9 -15.71 16.08 -9.12
CA LEU A 9 -15.93 16.88 -7.92
C LEU A 9 -17.33 17.46 -7.96
N TYR A 10 -18.02 17.34 -6.84
CA TYR A 10 -19.33 17.92 -6.59
C TYR A 10 -19.25 18.86 -5.38
N ASN A 11 -20.11 19.87 -5.35
CA ASN A 11 -20.34 20.66 -4.15
C ASN A 11 -21.49 20.08 -3.31
N ASN A 12 -21.74 20.64 -2.13
CA ASN A 12 -22.85 20.24 -1.24
C ASN A 12 -24.26 20.37 -1.87
N HIS A 13 -24.40 21.09 -3.00
CA HIS A 13 -25.65 21.15 -3.78
C HIS A 13 -25.72 20.09 -4.88
N HIS A 14 -24.80 19.10 -4.89
CA HIS A 14 -24.66 18.08 -5.91
C HIS A 14 -24.44 18.62 -7.34
N HIS A 15 -23.94 19.84 -7.47
CA HIS A 15 -23.51 20.37 -8.75
C HIS A 15 -22.08 19.93 -9.04
N LYS A 16 -21.88 19.38 -10.24
CA LYS A 16 -20.56 19.03 -10.73
C LYS A 16 -19.73 20.30 -10.98
N VAL A 17 -18.64 20.43 -10.25
CA VAL A 17 -17.72 21.58 -10.30
C VAL A 17 -16.34 21.22 -10.83
N GLY A 18 -16.01 19.93 -10.95
CA GLY A 18 -14.66 19.55 -11.36
C GLY A 18 -14.50 18.11 -11.83
N ILE A 19 -13.25 17.77 -12.14
CA ILE A 19 -12.82 16.43 -12.57
C ILE A 19 -11.54 16.09 -11.80
N PHE A 20 -11.45 14.85 -11.38
CA PHE A 20 -10.26 14.24 -10.79
C PHE A 20 -9.86 13.03 -11.60
N ARG A 21 -8.58 12.89 -11.93
CA ARG A 21 -8.04 11.78 -12.71
C ARG A 21 -6.86 11.17 -11.98
N ILE A 22 -6.80 9.85 -12.00
CA ILE A 22 -5.66 9.06 -11.53
C ILE A 22 -5.23 8.16 -12.68
N SER A 23 -3.93 8.07 -12.93
CA SER A 23 -3.33 7.09 -13.82
C SER A 23 -2.16 6.44 -13.12
N VAL A 24 -2.15 5.11 -13.08
CA VAL A 24 -1.02 4.32 -12.61
C VAL A 24 -0.56 3.44 -13.76
N SER A 25 0.66 3.68 -14.24
CA SER A 25 1.34 2.95 -15.31
C SER A 25 2.55 2.20 -14.77
N ARG A 26 2.96 1.13 -15.47
CA ARG A 26 4.27 0.51 -15.25
C ARG A 26 5.25 1.14 -16.23
N MET A 27 6.43 1.53 -15.76
CA MET A 27 7.46 2.06 -16.65
C MET A 27 8.14 0.90 -17.40
N GLU A 28 8.28 1.02 -18.72
CA GLU A 28 8.76 -0.08 -19.57
C GLU A 28 10.22 -0.49 -19.28
N HIS A 29 11.02 0.42 -18.71
CA HIS A 29 12.45 0.22 -18.46
C HIS A 29 12.85 0.24 -16.99
N LEU A 30 11.90 0.41 -16.09
CA LEU A 30 12.14 0.43 -14.64
C LEU A 30 11.19 -0.55 -13.96
N THR A 31 11.58 -1.04 -12.79
CA THR A 31 10.67 -1.81 -11.93
C THR A 31 9.59 -0.93 -11.30
N ASP A 32 9.58 0.37 -11.60
CA ASP A 32 8.81 1.36 -10.87
C ASP A 32 7.43 1.59 -11.50
N LEU A 33 6.51 2.04 -10.65
CA LEU A 33 5.18 2.49 -11.00
C LEU A 33 5.19 4.01 -11.13
N GLU A 34 4.60 4.48 -12.21
CA GLU A 34 4.35 5.88 -12.46
C GLU A 34 2.92 6.20 -12.04
N VAL A 35 2.76 7.20 -11.18
CA VAL A 35 1.45 7.67 -10.69
C VAL A 35 1.27 9.12 -11.12
N SER A 36 0.20 9.39 -11.85
CA SER A 36 -0.23 10.74 -12.20
C SER A 36 -1.60 11.02 -11.62
N VAL A 37 -1.72 12.17 -10.94
CA VAL A 37 -2.96 12.68 -10.39
C VAL A 37 -3.21 14.07 -10.96
N GLU A 38 -4.44 14.33 -11.40
CA GLU A 38 -4.86 15.64 -11.89
C GLU A 38 -6.25 15.96 -11.32
N SER A 39 -6.39 17.11 -10.66
CA SER A 39 -7.67 17.68 -10.25
C SER A 39 -7.87 19.04 -10.89
N LYS A 40 -9.06 19.32 -11.38
CA LYS A 40 -9.46 20.63 -11.91
C LYS A 40 -10.86 20.97 -11.46
N THR A 41 -11.01 22.11 -10.78
CA THR A 41 -12.28 22.57 -10.20
C THR A 41 -12.57 24.00 -10.63
N LYS A 42 -13.84 24.27 -10.94
CA LYS A 42 -14.42 25.59 -11.21
C LYS A 42 -15.67 25.74 -10.33
N LEU A 43 -15.57 26.56 -9.28
CA LEU A 43 -16.60 26.64 -8.25
C LEU A 43 -17.84 27.44 -8.69
N LYS A 44 -17.71 28.40 -9.61
CA LYS A 44 -18.82 29.18 -10.17
C LYS A 44 -18.65 29.48 -11.66
N LYS A 45 -19.76 29.45 -12.41
CA LYS A 45 -19.81 29.89 -13.81
C LYS A 45 -19.73 31.42 -13.83
N GLY A 46 -18.69 31.98 -14.44
CA GLY A 46 -18.49 33.44 -14.55
C GLY A 46 -17.59 34.08 -13.47
N TYR A 47 -17.06 33.31 -12.51
CA TYR A 47 -16.11 33.79 -11.50
C TYR A 47 -14.80 32.99 -11.57
N PRO A 48 -13.64 33.60 -11.28
CA PRO A 48 -12.31 33.01 -11.44
C PRO A 48 -11.93 31.98 -10.36
N ASN A 49 -12.84 31.62 -9.45
CA ASN A 49 -12.58 30.64 -8.39
C ASN A 49 -12.25 29.26 -8.97
N THR A 50 -10.95 29.02 -9.16
CA THR A 50 -10.40 27.84 -9.80
C THR A 50 -9.36 27.21 -8.89
N SER A 51 -9.41 25.89 -8.79
CA SER A 51 -8.39 25.10 -8.13
C SER A 51 -7.89 24.05 -9.11
N LYS A 52 -6.58 23.87 -9.17
CA LYS A 52 -5.93 22.82 -9.94
C LYS A 52 -4.91 22.12 -9.04
N LEU A 53 -4.88 20.81 -9.12
CA LEU A 53 -3.86 19.98 -8.51
C LEU A 53 -3.24 19.11 -9.58
N TYR A 54 -1.93 19.03 -9.60
CA TYR A 54 -1.18 18.07 -10.38
C TYR A 54 -0.18 17.36 -9.48
N SER A 55 -0.11 16.05 -9.57
CA SER A 55 0.93 15.27 -8.90
C SER A 55 1.47 14.22 -9.86
N TYR A 56 2.79 14.07 -9.86
CA TYR A 56 3.52 13.06 -10.59
C TYR A 56 4.47 12.35 -9.64
N SER A 57 4.39 11.03 -9.57
CA SER A 57 5.22 10.23 -8.66
C SER A 57 5.79 8.99 -9.34
N MET A 58 7.03 8.66 -9.00
CA MET A 58 7.70 7.40 -9.34
C MET A 58 7.91 6.58 -8.07
N ILE A 59 7.42 5.34 -8.07
CA ILE A 59 7.27 4.54 -6.87
C ILE A 59 7.80 3.13 -7.14
N ASP A 60 8.72 2.66 -6.32
CA ASP A 60 9.26 1.32 -6.50
C ASP A 60 8.26 0.22 -6.08
N LEU A 61 8.57 -1.04 -6.39
CA LEU A 61 7.73 -2.19 -6.02
C LEU A 61 7.62 -2.44 -4.51
N LYS A 62 8.39 -1.71 -3.69
CA LYS A 62 8.29 -1.72 -2.23
C LYS A 62 7.48 -0.53 -1.71
N TYR A 63 6.75 0.17 -2.59
CA TYR A 63 5.92 1.33 -2.29
C TYR A 63 6.71 2.53 -1.76
N ARG A 64 8.01 2.62 -2.06
CA ARG A 64 8.84 3.77 -1.68
C ARG A 64 8.86 4.78 -2.82
N THR A 65 8.65 6.04 -2.48
CA THR A 65 8.74 7.15 -3.43
C THR A 65 10.20 7.38 -3.81
N VAL A 66 10.49 7.23 -5.10
CA VAL A 66 11.78 7.59 -5.72
C VAL A 66 11.78 9.07 -6.09
N TYR A 67 10.67 9.54 -6.64
CA TYR A 67 10.45 10.92 -7.02
C TYR A 67 8.96 11.26 -6.87
N GLU A 68 8.65 12.47 -6.41
CA GLU A 68 7.31 13.04 -6.51
C GLU A 68 7.41 14.55 -6.73
N MET A 69 6.59 15.09 -7.62
CA MET A 69 6.38 16.52 -7.78
C MET A 69 4.89 16.79 -7.74
N ARG A 70 4.47 17.65 -6.82
CA ARG A 70 3.08 18.08 -6.68
C ARG A 70 3.00 19.60 -6.79
N GLU A 71 1.98 20.04 -7.51
CA GLU A 71 1.65 21.44 -7.73
C GLU A 71 0.18 21.66 -7.39
N GLU A 72 -0.10 22.69 -6.59
CA GLU A 72 -1.44 23.14 -6.26
C GLU A 72 -1.58 24.61 -6.58
N TYR A 73 -2.53 24.91 -7.46
CA TYR A 73 -2.90 26.26 -7.83
C TYR A 73 -4.31 26.55 -7.34
N GLU A 74 -4.46 27.62 -6.59
CA GLU A 74 -5.74 28.15 -6.15
C GLU A 74 -5.83 29.61 -6.56
N ALA A 75 -6.93 30.01 -7.19
CA ALA A 75 -7.18 31.41 -7.49
C ALA A 75 -8.63 31.79 -7.23
N ASP A 76 -8.82 32.99 -6.72
CA ASP A 76 -10.07 33.72 -6.59
C ASP A 76 -9.99 35.07 -7.34
N GLU A 77 -10.95 35.98 -7.13
CA GLU A 77 -10.97 37.29 -7.82
C GLU A 77 -9.79 38.21 -7.46
N GLN A 78 -9.24 38.04 -6.27
CA GLN A 78 -8.25 38.95 -5.68
C GLN A 78 -6.89 38.29 -5.52
N ASN A 79 -6.87 36.96 -5.43
CA ASN A 79 -5.72 36.17 -5.06
C ASN A 79 -5.48 34.96 -5.97
N SER A 80 -4.22 34.66 -6.20
CA SER A 80 -3.70 33.47 -6.84
C SER A 80 -2.52 32.96 -6.02
N LEU A 81 -2.57 31.69 -5.64
CA LEU A 81 -1.55 31.02 -4.85
C LEU A 81 -1.13 29.76 -5.59
N LEU A 82 0.17 29.64 -5.85
CA LEU A 82 0.80 28.42 -6.35
C LEU A 82 1.66 27.83 -5.24
N ARG A 83 1.48 26.54 -4.97
CA ARG A 83 2.29 25.79 -4.02
C ARG A 83 2.89 24.60 -4.74
N THR A 84 4.17 24.35 -4.54
CA THR A 84 4.85 23.18 -5.08
C THR A 84 5.58 22.43 -3.99
N VAL A 85 5.63 21.12 -4.12
CA VAL A 85 6.53 20.27 -3.34
C VAL A 85 7.19 19.24 -4.25
N GLU A 86 8.51 19.16 -4.19
CA GLU A 86 9.33 18.14 -4.84
C GLU A 86 9.93 17.24 -3.76
N TRP A 87 9.78 15.93 -3.94
CA TRP A 87 10.46 14.89 -3.20
C TRP A 87 11.39 14.16 -4.16
N LYS A 88 12.68 14.17 -3.90
CA LYS A 88 13.67 13.53 -4.77
C LYS A 88 14.62 12.66 -3.99
N LYS A 89 14.75 11.40 -4.40
CA LYS A 89 15.77 10.49 -3.88
C LYS A 89 17.13 10.81 -4.47
N GLU A 90 18.10 11.04 -3.60
CA GLU A 90 19.52 11.07 -3.92
C GLU A 90 20.21 9.88 -3.22
N ALA A 91 21.49 9.66 -3.47
CA ALA A 91 22.19 8.42 -3.09
C ALA A 91 21.90 7.95 -1.64
N GLU A 92 22.17 8.80 -0.65
CA GLU A 92 21.96 8.50 0.78
C GLU A 92 20.86 9.34 1.44
N TYR A 93 20.31 10.32 0.72
CA TYR A 93 19.40 11.32 1.25
C TYR A 93 18.16 11.50 0.37
N TYR A 94 17.13 12.08 0.94
CA TYR A 94 16.02 12.66 0.22
C TYR A 94 16.09 14.17 0.34
N ARG A 95 15.88 14.84 -0.79
CA ARG A 95 15.72 16.27 -0.89
C ARG A 95 14.24 16.60 -1.00
N ILE A 96 13.75 17.45 -0.11
CA ILE A 96 12.38 17.93 -0.12
C ILE A 96 12.42 19.44 -0.32
N THR A 97 11.90 19.91 -1.44
CA THR A 97 11.84 21.33 -1.80
C THR A 97 10.38 21.75 -1.84
N SER A 98 10.01 22.76 -1.06
CA SER A 98 8.66 23.33 -1.05
C SER A 98 8.71 24.80 -1.43
N ALA A 99 7.87 25.23 -2.36
CA ALA A 99 7.79 26.64 -2.74
C ALA A 99 6.35 27.17 -2.72
N PHE A 100 6.23 28.47 -2.43
CA PHE A 100 4.98 29.21 -2.43
C PHE A 100 5.15 30.47 -3.26
N ILE A 101 4.23 30.72 -4.19
CA ILE A 101 4.20 31.92 -5.03
C ILE A 101 2.83 32.58 -4.86
N ASP A 102 2.84 33.81 -4.36
CA ASP A 102 1.63 34.63 -4.18
C ASP A 102 1.35 35.57 -5.38
N ASN A 103 0.29 36.37 -5.30
CA ASN A 103 -0.14 37.32 -6.35
C ASN A 103 0.95 38.33 -6.72
N ASN A 104 1.85 38.63 -5.79
CA ASN A 104 2.92 39.61 -5.98
C ASN A 104 4.18 38.94 -6.52
N TYR A 105 4.08 37.68 -6.97
CA TYR A 105 5.19 36.83 -7.41
C TYR A 105 6.26 36.67 -6.31
N ARG A 106 5.89 36.86 -5.04
CA ARG A 106 6.82 36.60 -3.93
C ARG A 106 6.96 35.11 -3.79
N THR A 107 8.18 34.65 -3.98
CA THR A 107 8.52 33.24 -3.86
C THR A 107 9.14 32.99 -2.50
N THR A 108 8.54 32.09 -1.71
CA THR A 108 9.17 31.52 -0.52
C THR A 108 9.51 30.09 -0.83
N GLU A 109 10.80 29.75 -0.79
CA GLU A 109 11.30 28.40 -1.06
C GLU A 109 12.03 27.89 0.18
N ASN A 110 11.71 26.66 0.57
CA ASN A 110 12.40 25.96 1.64
C ASN A 110 12.90 24.62 1.11
N GLU A 111 14.13 24.27 1.47
CA GLU A 111 14.75 23.02 1.09
C GLU A 111 15.25 22.29 2.34
N HIS A 112 14.93 21.00 2.42
CA HIS A 112 15.33 20.14 3.53
C HIS A 112 15.93 18.84 3.03
N TYR A 113 16.99 18.39 3.71
CA TYR A 113 17.68 17.15 3.42
C TYR A 113 17.50 16.18 4.58
N TYR A 114 17.03 14.97 4.26
CA TYR A 114 16.82 13.92 5.25
C TYR A 114 17.57 12.66 4.85
N LYS A 115 18.15 11.95 5.82
CA LYS A 115 18.71 10.61 5.56
C LYS A 115 17.61 9.65 5.12
N ALA A 116 17.90 8.79 4.14
CA ALA A 116 16.92 7.82 3.62
C ALA A 116 16.25 6.96 4.70
N LYS A 117 17.00 6.58 5.74
CA LYS A 117 16.47 5.82 6.88
C LYS A 117 15.41 6.58 7.69
N ALA A 118 15.53 7.90 7.82
CA ALA A 118 14.60 8.71 8.59
C ALA A 118 13.22 8.83 7.90
N LEU A 119 13.19 8.74 6.58
CA LEU A 119 11.98 8.87 5.77
C LEU A 119 11.38 7.52 5.34
N ALA A 120 11.90 6.39 5.85
CA ALA A 120 11.46 5.06 5.43
C ALA A 120 9.96 4.77 5.72
N ALA A 121 9.36 5.50 6.68
CA ALA A 121 7.95 5.38 7.06
C ALA A 121 7.07 6.54 6.54
N VAL A 122 7.62 7.40 5.67
CA VAL A 122 6.91 8.54 5.09
C VAL A 122 6.38 8.15 3.71
N ILE A 123 5.11 8.47 3.46
CA ILE A 123 4.39 8.15 2.25
C ILE A 123 3.97 9.45 1.57
N THR A 124 4.27 9.57 0.28
CA THR A 124 3.85 10.72 -0.54
C THR A 124 2.48 10.45 -1.18
N GLU A 125 1.87 11.42 -1.85
CA GLU A 125 0.48 11.31 -2.34
C GLU A 125 0.32 10.15 -3.34
N GLY A 126 1.29 9.99 -4.26
CA GLY A 126 1.24 8.88 -5.21
C GLY A 126 1.34 7.51 -4.52
N ALA A 127 2.21 7.37 -3.52
CA ALA A 127 2.37 6.13 -2.77
C ALA A 127 1.15 5.84 -1.90
N PHE A 128 0.50 6.88 -1.40
CA PHE A 128 -0.75 6.77 -0.66
C PHE A 128 -1.88 6.20 -1.52
N ILE A 129 -2.01 6.63 -2.77
CA ILE A 129 -3.00 6.09 -3.72
C ILE A 129 -2.79 4.59 -3.97
N ILE A 130 -1.54 4.18 -4.15
CA ILE A 130 -1.22 2.75 -4.35
C ILE A 130 -1.52 1.96 -3.07
N LEU A 131 -1.16 2.50 -1.90
CA LEU A 131 -1.45 1.89 -0.60
C LEU A 131 -2.94 1.65 -0.43
N LEU A 132 -3.79 2.66 -0.66
CA LEU A 132 -5.24 2.54 -0.55
C LEU A 132 -5.79 1.37 -1.39
N ARG A 133 -5.31 1.27 -2.64
CA ARG A 133 -5.71 0.17 -3.52
C ARG A 133 -5.26 -1.20 -3.02
N GLN A 134 -4.05 -1.27 -2.48
CA GLN A 134 -3.52 -2.50 -1.90
C GLN A 134 -4.32 -2.94 -0.66
N LEU A 135 -4.73 -1.99 0.20
CA LEU A 135 -5.54 -2.27 1.38
C LEU A 135 -6.89 -2.86 1.01
N ALA A 136 -7.54 -2.32 -0.03
CA ALA A 136 -8.79 -2.89 -0.53
C ALA A 136 -8.59 -4.31 -1.10
N GLN A 137 -7.58 -4.50 -1.95
CA GLN A 137 -7.31 -5.79 -2.61
C GLN A 137 -6.89 -6.91 -1.65
N THR A 138 -6.24 -6.53 -0.55
CA THR A 138 -5.85 -7.47 0.52
C THR A 138 -6.94 -7.65 1.57
N ASN A 139 -8.11 -7.00 1.40
CA ASN A 139 -9.21 -7.02 2.36
C ASN A 139 -8.75 -6.66 3.79
N PHE A 140 -7.79 -5.73 3.91
CA PHE A 140 -7.23 -5.33 5.19
C PHE A 140 -8.30 -4.67 6.06
N VAL A 141 -8.29 -4.98 7.37
CA VAL A 141 -9.13 -4.36 8.39
C VAL A 141 -8.26 -4.02 9.59
N GLY A 142 -8.37 -2.79 10.08
CA GLY A 142 -7.62 -2.34 11.24
C GLY A 142 -7.08 -0.92 11.12
N LEU A 143 -6.09 -0.61 11.98
CA LEU A 143 -5.50 0.72 12.09
C LEU A 143 -4.07 0.73 11.56
N LEU A 144 -3.76 1.73 10.74
CA LEU A 144 -2.40 2.01 10.26
C LEU A 144 -1.98 3.40 10.69
N LYS A 145 -0.77 3.49 11.22
CA LYS A 145 -0.14 4.74 11.63
C LYS A 145 1.09 4.96 10.78
N LEU A 146 1.10 6.05 10.02
CA LEU A 146 2.15 6.38 9.05
C LEU A 146 2.37 7.89 9.00
N TYR A 147 3.41 8.32 8.29
CA TYR A 147 3.69 9.73 8.06
C TYR A 147 3.39 10.09 6.61
N VAL A 148 2.83 11.27 6.37
CA VAL A 148 2.53 11.76 5.02
C VAL A 148 3.21 13.09 4.76
N LEU A 149 3.69 13.28 3.53
CA LEU A 149 4.19 14.56 3.05
C LEU A 149 3.02 15.46 2.64
N PHE A 150 3.01 16.69 3.14
CA PHE A 150 2.02 17.69 2.78
C PHE A 150 2.58 18.72 1.78
N ILE A 151 1.71 19.46 1.08
CA ILE A 151 2.10 20.40 0.01
C ILE A 151 3.05 21.51 0.47
N ASN A 152 3.05 21.81 1.77
CA ASN A 152 3.94 22.81 2.36
C ASN A 152 5.31 22.24 2.75
N GLY A 153 5.61 20.98 2.43
CA GLY A 153 6.85 20.30 2.82
C GLY A 153 6.83 19.69 4.21
N ASP A 154 5.76 19.89 4.99
CA ASP A 154 5.65 19.31 6.32
C ASP A 154 5.39 17.80 6.27
N ILE A 155 6.00 17.08 7.21
CA ILE A 155 5.75 15.65 7.42
C ILE A 155 4.78 15.50 8.59
N CYS A 156 3.57 15.05 8.29
CA CYS A 156 2.46 14.99 9.25
C CYS A 156 2.15 13.55 9.66
N LEU A 157 1.69 13.37 10.89
CA LEU A 157 1.20 12.06 11.33
C LEU A 157 -0.17 11.78 10.71
N CYS A 158 -0.32 10.61 10.09
CA CYS A 158 -1.55 10.12 9.50
C CYS A 158 -2.00 8.82 10.18
N ASN A 159 -3.24 8.80 10.66
CA ASN A 159 -3.90 7.59 11.13
C ASN A 159 -4.96 7.19 10.10
N LEU A 160 -4.88 5.96 9.62
CA LEU A 160 -5.88 5.33 8.78
C LEU A 160 -6.62 4.28 9.59
N THR A 161 -7.95 4.35 9.58
CA THR A 161 -8.81 3.28 10.08
C THR A 161 -9.52 2.67 8.89
N VAL A 162 -9.24 1.40 8.60
CA VAL A 162 -9.88 0.63 7.54
C VAL A 162 -10.91 -0.28 8.18
N HIS A 163 -12.18 -0.04 7.85
CA HIS A 163 -13.30 -0.82 8.36
C HIS A 163 -13.51 -2.09 7.56
N ASP A 164 -14.36 -2.98 8.08
CA ASP A 164 -14.77 -4.16 7.33
C ASP A 164 -15.59 -3.77 6.10
N THR A 165 -15.79 -4.73 5.21
CA THR A 165 -16.55 -4.53 3.97
C THR A 165 -18.02 -4.32 4.31
N GLU A 166 -18.58 -3.22 3.83
CA GLU A 166 -19.99 -2.88 4.01
C GLU A 166 -20.71 -2.91 2.66
N THR A 167 -22.00 -3.24 2.68
CA THR A 167 -22.84 -3.13 1.49
C THR A 167 -23.56 -1.79 1.50
N ILE A 168 -23.34 -0.98 0.47
CA ILE A 168 -24.03 0.29 0.28
C ILE A 168 -24.90 0.26 -0.98
N ASN A 169 -25.97 1.03 -1.00
CA ASN A 169 -26.76 1.26 -2.21
C ASN A 169 -26.14 2.42 -3.00
N TYR A 170 -25.44 2.10 -4.08
CA TYR A 170 -24.86 3.07 -5.00
C TYR A 170 -25.67 3.10 -6.29
N PHE A 171 -26.37 4.21 -6.55
CA PHE A 171 -27.30 4.36 -7.69
C PHE A 171 -28.26 3.16 -7.87
N GLN A 172 -28.93 2.76 -6.79
CA GLN A 172 -29.89 1.64 -6.75
C GLN A 172 -29.28 0.26 -7.00
N GLN A 173 -27.94 0.14 -7.00
CA GLN A 173 -27.25 -1.14 -7.03
C GLN A 173 -26.55 -1.36 -5.67
N PRO A 174 -26.76 -2.51 -5.02
CA PRO A 174 -26.01 -2.86 -3.81
C PRO A 174 -24.56 -3.15 -4.21
N ILE A 175 -23.61 -2.50 -3.53
CA ILE A 175 -22.19 -2.68 -3.78
C ILE A 175 -21.38 -2.89 -2.51
N PHE A 176 -20.35 -3.74 -2.59
CA PHE A 176 -19.43 -4.00 -1.50
C PHE A 176 -18.31 -2.96 -1.49
N VAL A 177 -18.15 -2.29 -0.36
CA VAL A 177 -17.21 -1.19 -0.23
C VAL A 177 -16.36 -1.30 1.02
N LYS A 178 -15.11 -0.88 0.90
CA LYS A 178 -14.23 -0.59 2.03
C LYS A 178 -14.32 0.87 2.39
N ASN A 179 -14.59 1.12 3.66
CA ASN A 179 -14.65 2.45 4.25
C ASN A 179 -13.34 2.73 4.98
N VAL A 180 -12.62 3.75 4.51
CA VAL A 180 -11.35 4.20 5.09
C VAL A 180 -11.53 5.60 5.67
N GLN A 181 -11.25 5.74 6.96
CA GLN A 181 -11.18 7.03 7.62
C GLN A 181 -9.72 7.45 7.74
N LYS A 182 -9.41 8.65 7.26
CA LYS A 182 -8.07 9.23 7.29
C LYS A 182 -8.07 10.47 8.16
N ILE A 183 -7.19 10.48 9.16
CA ILE A 183 -6.99 11.59 10.10
C ILE A 183 -5.54 12.05 10.01
N ILE A 184 -5.31 13.29 9.58
CA ILE A 184 -3.97 13.91 9.55
C ILE A 184 -3.86 14.92 10.68
N LYS A 185 -2.79 14.84 11.47
CA LYS A 185 -2.42 15.86 12.46
C LYS A 185 -1.33 16.74 11.88
N CYS A 186 -1.67 17.99 11.57
CA CYS A 186 -0.73 18.98 11.03
C CYS A 186 0.09 19.63 12.16
N PRO A 187 1.28 20.20 11.88
CA PRO A 187 2.16 20.79 12.89
C PRO A 187 1.54 21.95 13.66
N ASN A 188 0.56 22.64 13.08
CA ASN A 188 -0.19 23.74 13.70
C ASN A 188 -1.37 23.27 14.57
N ASN A 189 -1.38 22.02 15.02
CA ASN A 189 -2.47 21.36 15.75
C ASN A 189 -3.82 21.29 14.99
N LYS A 190 -3.87 21.67 13.70
CA LYS A 190 -5.07 21.41 12.89
C LYS A 190 -5.16 19.92 12.59
N ILE A 191 -6.39 19.41 12.61
CA ILE A 191 -6.70 18.02 12.28
C ILE A 191 -7.57 18.01 11.03
N GLN A 192 -7.14 17.28 10.01
CA GLN A 192 -7.93 17.05 8.80
C GLN A 192 -8.55 15.66 8.86
N TYR A 193 -9.86 15.58 8.63
CA TYR A 193 -10.59 14.33 8.52
C TYR A 193 -11.04 14.14 7.07
N SER A 194 -10.93 12.91 6.59
CA SER A 194 -11.48 12.53 5.29
C SER A 194 -11.99 11.10 5.35
N ARG A 195 -13.07 10.84 4.61
CA ARG A 195 -13.60 9.50 4.41
C ARG A 195 -13.38 9.11 2.95
N ILE A 196 -12.95 7.89 2.73
CA ILE A 196 -12.70 7.34 1.40
C ILE A 196 -13.47 6.02 1.31
N LEU A 197 -14.32 5.89 0.30
CA LEU A 197 -15.00 4.64 -0.02
C LEU A 197 -14.38 4.07 -1.30
N MET A 198 -14.07 2.78 -1.25
CA MET A 198 -13.49 2.05 -2.37
C MET A 198 -14.19 0.72 -2.59
N THR A 199 -14.21 0.23 -3.83
CA THR A 199 -14.62 -1.16 -4.11
C THR A 199 -13.56 -2.15 -3.60
N ASN A 200 -13.89 -3.45 -3.57
CA ASN A 200 -12.96 -4.51 -3.19
C ASN A 200 -11.68 -4.59 -4.07
N VAL A 201 -11.75 -4.10 -5.31
CA VAL A 201 -10.57 -4.01 -6.21
C VAL A 201 -9.76 -2.72 -6.03
N GLY A 202 -10.19 -1.87 -5.08
CA GLY A 202 -9.57 -0.59 -4.73
C GLY A 202 -9.82 0.53 -5.73
N GLN A 203 -10.97 0.52 -6.41
CA GLN A 203 -11.44 1.67 -7.18
C GLN A 203 -12.10 2.67 -6.24
N ILE A 204 -11.69 3.93 -6.27
CA ILE A 204 -12.31 4.97 -5.43
C ILE A 204 -13.69 5.31 -6.00
N ILE A 205 -14.71 5.23 -5.15
CA ILE A 205 -16.09 5.59 -5.53
C ILE A 205 -16.55 6.90 -4.91
N TYR A 206 -16.00 7.26 -3.74
CA TYR A 206 -16.36 8.45 -3.00
C TYR A 206 -15.19 8.89 -2.11
N GLN A 207 -15.00 10.20 -2.00
CA GLN A 207 -14.14 10.78 -0.98
C GLN A 207 -14.65 12.15 -0.57
N ASP A 208 -14.69 12.42 0.73
CA ASP A 208 -14.99 13.73 1.29
C ASP A 208 -13.86 14.21 2.21
N TRP A 209 -13.90 15.50 2.53
CA TRP A 209 -13.02 16.13 3.49
C TRP A 209 -13.86 17.00 4.42
N SER A 210 -13.63 16.89 5.73
CA SER A 210 -14.41 17.61 6.74
C SER A 210 -14.27 19.13 6.66
N ASP A 211 -13.18 19.61 6.07
CA ASP A 211 -12.81 21.02 5.97
C ASP A 211 -13.24 21.67 4.64
N THR A 212 -13.96 20.96 3.77
CA THR A 212 -14.39 21.49 2.47
C THR A 212 -15.83 21.12 2.12
N ASP A 213 -16.51 21.99 1.38
CA ASP A 213 -17.84 21.73 0.81
C ASP A 213 -17.81 20.92 -0.49
N LEU A 214 -16.72 20.18 -0.70
CA LEU A 214 -16.45 19.41 -1.91
C LEU A 214 -16.32 17.93 -1.58
N PHE A 215 -16.81 17.11 -2.48
CA PHE A 215 -16.58 15.67 -2.44
C PHE A 215 -16.33 15.12 -3.85
N LEU A 216 -15.54 14.06 -3.90
CA LEU A 216 -15.33 13.25 -5.07
C LEU A 216 -16.39 12.17 -5.14
N MET A 217 -16.90 11.93 -6.34
CA MET A 217 -17.77 10.80 -6.61
C MET A 217 -17.49 10.24 -8.00
N LEU A 218 -17.51 8.92 -8.13
CA LEU A 218 -17.39 8.23 -9.40
C LEU A 218 -18.62 8.54 -10.29
N ASP A 219 -18.43 8.67 -11.60
CA ASP A 219 -19.54 8.87 -12.55
C ASP A 219 -20.59 7.76 -12.38
N SER A 220 -21.87 8.10 -12.35
CA SER A 220 -22.96 7.11 -12.29
C SER A 220 -22.98 6.18 -13.52
N ARG A 221 -22.35 6.62 -14.62
CA ARG A 221 -22.19 5.83 -15.84
C ARG A 221 -20.85 5.11 -15.95
N ALA A 222 -19.96 5.27 -14.96
CA ALA A 222 -18.71 4.52 -14.95
C ALA A 222 -18.98 3.05 -14.62
N LEU A 223 -18.30 2.16 -15.34
CA LEU A 223 -18.31 0.74 -15.00
C LEU A 223 -17.62 0.54 -13.66
N LEU A 224 -18.33 -0.05 -12.70
CA LEU A 224 -17.73 -0.56 -11.47
C LEU A 224 -16.93 -1.81 -11.82
N TYR A 225 -15.62 -1.77 -11.60
CA TYR A 225 -14.78 -2.94 -11.84
C TYR A 225 -15.08 -4.01 -10.80
N ARG A 226 -15.51 -5.20 -11.26
CA ARG A 226 -15.74 -6.45 -10.49
C ARG A 226 -16.11 -6.19 -9.03
N ASN A 227 -17.37 -5.87 -8.82
CA ASN A 227 -17.95 -5.68 -7.51
C ASN A 227 -18.45 -7.03 -6.93
N GLU A 228 -17.62 -8.06 -7.08
CA GLU A 228 -17.84 -9.38 -6.51
C GLU A 228 -17.43 -9.37 -5.03
N GLU A 229 -17.94 -10.33 -4.26
CA GLU A 229 -17.44 -10.56 -2.89
C GLU A 229 -15.91 -10.69 -2.91
N PRO A 230 -15.22 -10.19 -1.88
CA PRO A 230 -13.77 -10.24 -1.84
C PRO A 230 -13.32 -11.71 -1.93
N MET A 231 -12.56 -12.05 -2.98
CA MET A 231 -12.05 -13.42 -3.19
C MET A 231 -11.14 -13.89 -2.03
N LEU A 232 -10.65 -12.96 -1.20
CA LEU A 232 -9.74 -13.21 -0.10
C LEU A 232 -10.37 -12.72 1.22
N ASN A 233 -10.86 -13.66 2.03
CA ASN A 233 -11.15 -13.43 3.43
C ASN A 233 -9.81 -13.23 4.19
N PRO A 234 -9.71 -12.43 5.26
CA PRO A 234 -8.45 -12.24 6.01
C PRO A 234 -7.88 -13.57 6.53
N ASP A 235 -8.74 -14.54 6.84
CA ASP A 235 -8.36 -15.91 7.21
C ASP A 235 -7.57 -16.64 6.11
N ASN A 236 -7.75 -16.23 4.85
CA ASN A 236 -7.02 -16.76 3.70
C ASN A 236 -5.61 -16.18 3.53
N LEU A 237 -5.25 -15.11 4.27
CA LEU A 237 -3.92 -14.49 4.24
C LEU A 237 -2.91 -15.21 5.14
N VAL A 238 -3.37 -16.10 6.01
CA VAL A 238 -2.48 -16.98 6.78
C VAL A 238 -1.77 -17.94 5.81
N PRO A 239 -0.43 -17.97 5.76
CA PRO A 239 0.30 -18.83 4.85
C PRO A 239 -0.19 -20.28 4.92
N LEU A 240 -0.36 -20.95 3.78
CA LEU A 240 -0.96 -22.29 3.68
C LEU A 240 -0.36 -23.29 4.69
N ARG A 241 0.94 -23.19 4.95
CA ARG A 241 1.67 -24.01 5.94
C ARG A 241 1.08 -24.00 7.36
N TYR A 242 0.34 -22.96 7.72
CA TYR A 242 -0.26 -22.80 9.05
C TYR A 242 -1.75 -23.17 9.11
N ARG A 243 -2.38 -23.48 7.97
CA ARG A 243 -3.83 -23.73 7.90
C ARG A 243 -4.25 -24.87 6.96
N PHE A 244 -3.29 -25.56 6.34
CA PHE A 244 -3.59 -26.66 5.41
C PHE A 244 -4.40 -27.79 6.07
N TYR A 245 -4.33 -27.94 7.40
CA TYR A 245 -5.10 -28.92 8.16
C TYR A 245 -6.59 -28.58 8.31
N GLU A 246 -6.97 -27.33 8.05
CA GLU A 246 -8.36 -26.86 8.17
C GLU A 246 -9.19 -27.19 6.92
N ASN A 247 -8.53 -27.37 5.77
CA ASN A 247 -9.17 -27.80 4.53
C ASN A 247 -9.00 -29.33 4.39
N PRO A 248 -10.09 -30.13 4.43
CA PRO A 248 -10.02 -31.58 4.37
C PRO A 248 -9.31 -32.13 3.12
N GLU A 249 -9.46 -31.48 1.97
CA GLU A 249 -8.86 -31.91 0.70
C GLU A 249 -7.34 -31.68 0.72
N LEU A 250 -6.90 -30.51 1.17
CA LEU A 250 -5.48 -30.17 1.31
C LEU A 250 -4.79 -31.02 2.38
N PHE A 251 -5.47 -31.28 3.49
CA PHE A 251 -4.96 -32.15 4.54
C PHE A 251 -4.77 -33.59 4.04
N THR A 252 -5.75 -34.10 3.29
CA THR A 252 -5.67 -35.43 2.67
C THR A 252 -4.49 -35.49 1.69
N TYR A 253 -4.38 -34.52 0.79
CA TYR A 253 -3.28 -34.43 -0.17
C TYR A 253 -1.90 -34.40 0.51
N TYR A 254 -1.73 -33.56 1.54
CA TYR A 254 -0.49 -33.49 2.31
C TYR A 254 -0.17 -34.83 2.97
N THR A 255 -1.17 -35.48 3.56
CA THR A 255 -1.02 -36.76 4.27
C THR A 255 -0.61 -37.86 3.29
N ASP A 256 -1.22 -37.90 2.10
CA ASP A 256 -0.87 -38.84 1.04
C ASP A 256 0.58 -38.64 0.56
N GLU A 257 0.99 -37.41 0.27
CA GLU A 257 2.36 -37.10 -0.13
C GLU A 257 3.38 -37.39 0.98
N TYR A 258 3.02 -37.13 2.24
CA TYR A 258 3.83 -37.49 3.40
C TYR A 258 4.03 -39.00 3.50
N HIS A 259 2.96 -39.79 3.36
CA HIS A 259 3.04 -41.25 3.37
C HIS A 259 3.84 -41.81 2.19
N LYS A 260 3.64 -41.29 0.98
CA LYS A 260 4.45 -41.65 -0.20
C LYS A 260 5.94 -41.41 0.05
N ASN A 261 6.28 -40.27 0.61
CA ASN A 261 7.67 -39.95 0.95
C ASN A 261 8.21 -40.86 2.05
N ILE A 262 7.44 -41.17 3.09
CA ILE A 262 7.84 -42.15 4.12
C ILE A 262 8.17 -43.50 3.49
N ILE A 263 7.32 -43.99 2.60
CA ILE A 263 7.55 -45.28 1.93
C ILE A 263 8.86 -45.22 1.15
N LYS A 264 9.06 -44.16 0.35
CA LYS A 264 10.31 -43.96 -0.39
C LYS A 264 11.54 -43.91 0.50
N TYR A 265 11.47 -43.24 1.66
CA TYR A 265 12.59 -43.21 2.62
C TYR A 265 12.82 -44.57 3.27
N LYS A 266 11.76 -45.31 3.59
CA LYS A 266 11.88 -46.69 4.11
C LYS A 266 12.55 -47.60 3.09
N ASP A 267 12.14 -47.51 1.83
CA ASP A 267 12.74 -48.29 0.75
C ASP A 267 14.23 -47.95 0.59
N TYR A 268 14.59 -46.67 0.63
CA TYR A 268 16.00 -46.24 0.61
C TYR A 268 16.82 -46.88 1.74
N PHE A 269 16.32 -46.87 2.98
CA PHE A 269 17.04 -47.50 4.10
C PHE A 269 17.05 -49.03 4.05
N ASN A 270 16.05 -49.66 3.42
CA ASN A 270 16.05 -51.10 3.16
C ASN A 270 17.09 -51.48 2.09
N GLU A 271 17.25 -50.66 1.05
CA GLU A 271 18.23 -50.84 -0.02
C GLU A 271 19.66 -50.50 0.41
N HIS A 272 19.82 -49.65 1.45
CA HIS A 272 21.10 -49.22 1.98
C HIS A 272 21.22 -49.50 3.50
N PRO A 273 21.28 -50.78 3.91
CA PRO A 273 21.36 -51.16 5.33
C PRO A 273 22.61 -50.59 6.02
N ASP A 274 23.71 -50.41 5.28
CA ASP A 274 24.96 -49.85 5.81
C ASP A 274 24.80 -48.41 6.30
N ALA A 275 24.02 -47.59 5.57
CA ALA A 275 23.72 -46.22 5.97
C ALA A 275 22.88 -46.19 7.26
N LEU A 276 21.89 -47.09 7.37
CA LEU A 276 21.09 -47.24 8.57
C LEU A 276 21.95 -47.69 9.77
N HIS A 277 22.85 -48.63 9.56
CA HIS A 277 23.78 -49.09 10.59
C HIS A 277 24.69 -47.96 11.07
N LEU A 278 25.32 -47.21 10.15
CA LEU A 278 26.21 -46.10 10.46
C LEU A 278 25.49 -45.00 11.27
N ILE A 279 24.27 -44.62 10.87
CA ILE A 279 23.44 -43.67 11.62
C ILE A 279 23.08 -44.24 13.00
N SER A 280 22.73 -45.52 13.09
CA SER A 280 22.37 -46.15 14.37
C SER A 280 23.54 -46.20 15.35
N PHE A 281 24.77 -46.45 14.88
CA PHE A 281 25.98 -46.42 15.70
C PHE A 281 26.29 -45.00 16.17
N PHE A 282 26.21 -44.03 15.27
CA PHE A 282 26.38 -42.62 15.62
C PHE A 282 25.36 -42.16 16.69
N LEU A 283 24.08 -42.52 16.54
CA LEU A 283 23.05 -42.19 17.52
C LEU A 283 23.31 -42.86 18.87
N LYS A 284 23.77 -44.11 18.89
CA LYS A 284 24.17 -44.79 20.14
C LYS A 284 25.32 -44.04 20.83
N GLU A 285 26.32 -43.62 20.09
CA GLU A 285 27.47 -42.89 20.63
C GLU A 285 27.09 -41.51 21.17
N ILE A 286 26.19 -40.78 20.50
CA ILE A 286 25.61 -39.54 21.03
C ILE A 286 24.88 -39.80 22.36
N LEU A 287 24.04 -40.83 22.41
CA LEU A 287 23.23 -41.12 23.60
C LEU A 287 24.08 -41.57 24.79
N LEU A 288 25.20 -42.27 24.53
CA LEU A 288 26.15 -42.72 25.55
C LEU A 288 27.03 -41.57 26.06
N LYS A 289 27.67 -40.81 25.16
CA LYS A 289 28.64 -39.77 25.51
C LYS A 289 28.02 -38.42 25.85
N LYS A 290 26.76 -38.19 25.43
CA LYS A 290 25.99 -36.95 25.65
C LYS A 290 26.82 -35.67 25.45
N PRO A 291 27.46 -35.50 24.28
CA PRO A 291 28.35 -34.37 24.05
C PRO A 291 27.59 -33.05 24.09
N HIS A 292 28.17 -32.03 24.74
CA HIS A 292 27.59 -30.68 24.79
C HIS A 292 27.53 -30.00 23.41
N ARG A 293 28.43 -30.37 22.49
CA ARG A 293 28.50 -29.83 21.13
C ARG A 293 28.34 -30.95 20.11
N VAL A 294 27.08 -31.27 19.80
CA VAL A 294 26.73 -32.43 18.94
C VAL A 294 27.30 -32.29 17.52
N CYS A 295 27.33 -31.09 16.93
CA CYS A 295 27.85 -30.90 15.58
C CYS A 295 29.37 -31.10 15.48
N GLU A 296 30.14 -30.59 16.44
CA GLU A 296 31.60 -30.80 16.50
C GLU A 296 31.91 -32.29 16.74
N PHE A 297 31.15 -32.93 17.63
CA PHE A 297 31.25 -34.37 17.87
C PHE A 297 30.93 -35.19 16.62
N ALA A 298 29.90 -34.83 15.85
CA ALA A 298 29.54 -35.48 14.60
C ALA A 298 30.68 -35.41 13.59
N SER A 299 31.26 -34.22 13.41
CA SER A 299 32.38 -34.02 12.49
C SER A 299 33.56 -34.91 12.86
N ASN A 300 33.97 -34.91 14.13
CA ASN A 300 35.09 -35.74 14.58
C ASN A 300 34.78 -37.23 14.45
N TYR A 301 33.58 -37.66 14.86
CA TYR A 301 33.15 -39.05 14.79
C TYR A 301 33.19 -39.61 13.37
N PHE A 302 32.67 -38.87 12.39
CA PHE A 302 32.69 -39.32 11.00
C PHE A 302 34.07 -39.15 10.33
N CYS A 303 34.89 -38.17 10.75
CA CYS A 303 36.27 -38.05 10.28
C CYS A 303 37.20 -39.15 10.80
N GLU A 304 36.95 -39.70 12.00
CA GLU A 304 37.69 -40.84 12.56
C GLU A 304 37.27 -42.19 11.96
N LEU A 305 36.12 -42.23 11.28
CA LEU A 305 35.54 -43.42 10.63
C LEU A 305 36.00 -43.61 9.17
N ILE A 306 36.63 -42.60 8.57
CA ILE A 306 37.20 -42.59 7.21
C ILE A 306 38.71 -42.84 7.29
#